data_AF-A0A6G8QF27-F1
#
_entry.id   AF-A0A6G8QF27-F1
#
_cell.length_a   1.000
_cell.length_b   1.000
_cell.length_c   1.000
_cell.angle_alpha   90.00
_cell.angle_beta   90.00
_cell.angle_gamma   90.00
#
_symmetry.space_group_name_H-M   'P 1'
#
loop_
_entity.id
_entity.type
_entity.pdbx_description
1 polymer ?
#
loop_
_entity_poly.entity_id
_entity_poly.type
_entity_poly.pdbx_seq_one_letter_code
_entity_poly.pdbx_strand_id
1 'polypeptide(L)'
;MWTQARLAREAGLSPTTISGIESGRIARPHFGTVRKLARALGVEAEELASGSRPVAGPASLSLEWAMSSSEEEFERGLEGASMAGLSSLSRGLGEEQERLRKLYGEVSGDGPRRILKGMIRHAAANSGSVDASISVHPDAENEGKV
;
A
#
# COMPACT_ATOMS: atom_id res chain seq x y z
N MET A 1 -17.47 -21.08 1.26
CA MET A 1 -17.97 -19.72 0.98
C MET A 1 -18.90 -19.27 2.11
N TRP A 2 -18.77 -18.02 2.57
CA TRP A 2 -19.66 -17.41 3.57
C TRP A 2 -20.91 -16.84 2.90
N THR A 3 -22.06 -16.97 3.56
CA THR A 3 -23.33 -16.35 3.16
C THR A 3 -23.99 -15.72 4.39
N GLN A 4 -24.85 -14.72 4.21
CA GLN A 4 -25.59 -14.10 5.33
C GLN A 4 -26.40 -15.13 6.12
N ALA A 5 -27.06 -16.06 5.43
CA ALA A 5 -27.84 -17.12 6.08
C ALA A 5 -26.97 -18.07 6.91
N ARG A 6 -25.77 -18.40 6.41
CA ARG A 6 -24.80 -19.21 7.13
C ARG A 6 -24.26 -18.47 8.36
N LEU A 7 -23.85 -17.22 8.20
CA LEU A 7 -23.34 -16.39 9.29
C LEU A 7 -24.41 -16.17 10.38
N ALA A 8 -25.65 -15.88 9.98
CA ALA A 8 -26.78 -15.76 10.90
C ALA A 8 -26.95 -17.02 11.76
N ARG A 9 -26.93 -18.19 11.12
CA ARG A 9 -27.05 -19.48 11.82
C ARG A 9 -25.89 -19.73 12.77
N GLU A 10 -24.65 -19.52 12.32
CA GLU A 10 -23.46 -19.77 13.13
C GLU A 10 -23.33 -18.78 14.30
N ALA A 11 -23.75 -17.53 14.12
CA ALA A 11 -23.76 -16.51 15.17
C ALA A 11 -24.99 -16.56 16.10
N GLY A 12 -26.01 -17.36 15.77
CA GLY A 12 -27.29 -17.38 16.51
C GLY A 12 -28.02 -16.03 16.43
N LEU A 13 -28.03 -15.42 15.25
CA LEU A 13 -28.68 -14.14 14.94
C LEU A 13 -29.71 -14.32 13.82
N SER A 14 -30.65 -13.39 13.69
CA SER A 14 -31.60 -13.42 12.56
C SER A 14 -30.91 -12.97 11.26
N PRO A 15 -31.29 -13.51 10.08
CA PRO A 15 -30.80 -13.00 8.80
C PRO A 15 -31.06 -11.50 8.61
N THR A 16 -32.18 -10.99 9.15
CA THR A 16 -32.52 -9.56 9.13
C THR A 16 -31.56 -8.72 9.95
N THR A 17 -31.01 -9.25 11.05
CA THR A 17 -30.00 -8.57 11.86
C THR A 17 -28.68 -8.48 11.09
N ILE A 18 -28.25 -9.57 10.44
CA ILE A 18 -27.04 -9.58 9.61
C ILE A 18 -27.17 -8.57 8.47
N SER A 19 -28.26 -8.63 7.70
CA SER A 19 -28.53 -7.69 6.60
C SER A 19 -28.59 -6.23 7.09
N GLY A 20 -29.18 -5.99 8.26
CA GLY A 20 -29.23 -4.66 8.87
C GLY A 20 -27.86 -4.12 9.24
N ILE A 21 -26.97 -4.96 9.77
CA ILE A 21 -25.59 -4.58 10.10
C ILE A 21 -24.79 -4.32 8.82
N GLU A 22 -24.82 -5.22 7.84
CA GLU A 22 -24.06 -5.10 6.59
C GLU A 22 -24.49 -3.90 5.73
N SER A 23 -25.78 -3.57 5.73
CA SER A 23 -26.30 -2.40 5.01
C SER A 23 -26.07 -1.07 5.76
N GLY A 24 -25.52 -1.10 6.97
CA GLY A 24 -25.36 0.08 7.82
C GLY A 24 -26.67 0.60 8.44
N ARG A 25 -27.82 -0.04 8.17
CA ARG A 25 -29.09 0.26 8.87
C ARG A 25 -28.94 0.11 10.39
N ILE A 26 -28.16 -0.87 10.82
CA ILE A 26 -27.73 -1.07 12.21
C ILE A 26 -26.27 -0.62 12.29
N ALA A 27 -26.06 0.70 12.36
CA ALA A 27 -24.72 1.29 12.42
C ALA A 27 -23.97 0.97 13.72
N ARG A 28 -24.69 0.72 14.81
CA ARG A 28 -24.12 0.43 16.15
C ARG A 28 -24.78 -0.79 16.77
N PRO A 29 -24.40 -2.02 16.37
CA PRO A 29 -24.86 -3.23 17.02
C PRO A 29 -24.36 -3.27 18.48
N HIS A 30 -25.15 -3.87 19.36
CA HIS A 30 -24.74 -4.07 20.75
C HIS A 30 -23.47 -4.93 20.82
N PHE A 31 -22.60 -4.71 21.81
CA PHE A 31 -21.34 -5.45 21.94
C PHE A 31 -21.53 -6.97 21.99
N GLY A 32 -22.59 -7.44 22.64
CA GLY A 32 -22.97 -8.86 22.64
C GLY A 32 -23.25 -9.43 21.24
N THR A 33 -23.77 -8.61 20.32
CA THR A 33 -23.96 -8.99 18.91
C THR A 33 -22.63 -9.05 18.17
N VAL A 34 -21.74 -8.07 18.39
CA VAL A 34 -20.38 -8.07 17.82
C VAL A 34 -19.61 -9.32 18.25
N ARG A 35 -19.65 -9.69 19.53
CA ARG A 35 -19.01 -10.91 20.05
C ARG A 35 -19.54 -12.20 19.41
N LYS A 36 -20.85 -12.28 19.16
CA LYS A 36 -21.45 -13.45 18.50
C LYS A 36 -20.95 -13.59 17.06
N LEU A 37 -20.84 -12.48 16.34
CA LEU A 37 -20.29 -12.44 14.98
C LEU A 37 -18.80 -12.80 14.97
N ALA A 38 -18.01 -12.21 15.87
CA ALA A 38 -16.58 -12.50 16.03
C ALA A 38 -16.32 -13.99 16.24
N ARG A 39 -17.06 -14.59 17.17
CA ARG A 39 -16.99 -16.03 17.46
C ARG A 39 -17.35 -16.90 16.25
N ALA A 40 -18.37 -16.52 15.47
CA ALA A 40 -18.75 -17.27 14.28
C ALA A 40 -17.68 -17.19 13.18
N LEU A 41 -17.01 -16.04 13.07
CA LEU A 41 -15.98 -15.79 12.06
C LEU A 41 -14.58 -16.26 12.49
N GLY A 42 -14.37 -16.56 13.77
CA GLY A 42 -13.08 -16.97 14.31
C GLY A 42 -12.08 -15.82 14.47
N VAL A 43 -12.57 -14.61 14.71
CA VAL A 43 -11.77 -13.39 14.93
C VAL A 43 -12.05 -12.79 16.31
N GLU A 44 -11.19 -11.89 16.78
CA GLU A 44 -11.42 -11.17 18.03
C GLU A 44 -12.51 -10.09 17.87
N ALA A 45 -13.26 -9.82 18.93
CA ALA A 45 -14.39 -8.87 18.87
C ALA A 45 -13.92 -7.43 18.64
N GLU A 46 -12.72 -7.11 19.12
CA GLU A 46 -12.02 -5.85 18.97
C GLU A 46 -11.66 -5.60 17.51
N GLU A 47 -11.32 -6.62 16.72
CA GLU A 47 -11.04 -6.48 15.28
C GLU A 47 -12.30 -6.06 14.50
N LEU A 48 -13.46 -6.60 14.87
CA LEU A 48 -14.74 -6.19 14.28
C LEU A 48 -15.21 -4.81 14.78
N ALA A 49 -14.94 -4.47 16.05
CA ALA A 49 -15.38 -3.22 16.67
C ALA A 49 -14.49 -2.02 16.32
N SER A 50 -13.19 -2.26 16.14
CA SER A 50 -12.21 -1.24 15.73
C SER A 50 -12.33 -0.87 14.26
N GLY A 51 -13.15 -1.63 13.51
CA GLY A 51 -13.64 -1.38 12.16
C GLY A 51 -12.80 -0.36 11.44
N SER A 52 -11.65 -0.80 10.90
CA SER A 52 -10.72 -0.04 10.06
C SER A 52 -10.99 1.46 10.20
N ARG A 53 -10.59 2.02 11.34
CA ARG A 53 -10.38 3.47 11.37
C ARG A 53 -9.42 3.69 10.19
N PRO A 54 -9.73 4.51 9.18
CA PRO A 54 -8.73 4.85 8.20
C PRO A 54 -7.65 5.58 9.00
N VAL A 55 -6.62 4.85 9.44
CA VAL A 55 -5.40 5.40 10.01
C VAL A 55 -4.59 5.88 8.82
N ALA A 56 -5.18 6.82 8.11
CA ALA A 56 -4.58 7.58 7.05
C ALA A 56 -5.63 8.53 6.47
N GLY A 57 -5.59 9.79 6.86
CA GLY A 57 -6.22 10.83 6.04
C GLY A 57 -5.54 10.89 4.66
N PRO A 58 -6.08 11.64 3.69
CA PRO A 58 -5.48 11.77 2.36
C PRO A 58 -4.01 12.23 2.36
N ALA A 59 -3.51 12.81 3.46
CA ALA A 59 -2.11 13.19 3.63
C ALA A 59 -1.15 11.99 3.69
N SER A 60 -1.55 10.85 4.26
CA SER A 60 -0.68 9.68 4.50
C SER A 60 -0.78 8.58 3.45
N LEU A 61 -1.36 8.90 2.28
CA LEU A 61 -1.27 8.08 1.06
C LEU A 61 -1.00 9.01 -0.13
N SER A 62 -0.16 10.00 0.11
CA SER A 62 0.37 10.93 -0.88
C SER A 62 1.76 10.49 -1.32
N LEU A 63 2.22 10.98 -2.47
CA LEU A 63 3.59 10.75 -2.93
C LEU A 63 4.62 11.31 -1.93
N GLU A 64 4.35 12.49 -1.37
CA GLU A 64 5.20 13.12 -0.35
C GLU A 64 5.38 12.22 0.86
N TRP A 65 4.28 11.68 1.40
CA TRP A 65 4.30 10.73 2.50
C TRP A 65 5.08 9.46 2.15
N ALA A 66 4.85 8.87 0.97
CA ALA A 66 5.54 7.65 0.57
C ALA A 66 7.06 7.85 0.47
N MET A 67 7.49 9.05 0.08
CA MET A 67 8.91 9.41 -0.03
C MET A 67 9.55 9.77 1.33
N SER A 68 8.77 10.16 2.33
CA SER A 68 9.25 10.58 3.64
C SER A 68 9.09 9.54 4.75
N SER A 69 8.31 8.48 4.52
CA SER A 69 8.00 7.45 5.52
C SER A 69 9.11 6.40 5.63
N SER A 70 9.24 5.79 6.81
CA SER A 70 10.03 4.56 6.92
C SER A 70 9.34 3.40 6.19
N GLU A 71 10.08 2.32 5.93
CA GLU A 71 9.53 1.10 5.31
C GLU A 71 8.40 0.51 6.17
N GLU A 72 8.55 0.49 7.49
CA GLU A 72 7.53 -0.02 8.42
C GLU A 72 6.29 0.88 8.50
N GLU A 73 6.48 2.20 8.40
CA GLU A 73 5.38 3.16 8.37
C GLU A 73 4.61 3.09 7.05
N PHE A 74 5.33 2.87 5.95
CA PHE A 74 4.75 2.67 4.63
C PHE A 74 3.88 1.43 4.58
N GLU A 75 4.39 0.26 5.01
CA GLU A 75 3.64 -0.99 5.05
C GLU A 75 2.40 -0.89 5.94
N ARG A 76 2.54 -0.34 7.15
CA ARG A 76 1.39 -0.13 8.05
C ARG A 76 0.35 0.83 7.46
N GLY A 77 0.79 1.84 6.72
CA GLY A 77 -0.08 2.76 6.00
C GLY A 77 -0.89 2.08 4.90
N LEU A 78 -0.30 1.11 4.20
CA LEU A 78 -0.96 0.32 3.16
C LEU A 78 -1.97 -0.67 3.74
N GLU A 79 -1.64 -1.35 4.84
CA GLU A 79 -2.53 -2.32 5.50
C GLU A 79 -3.87 -1.69 5.95
N GLY A 80 -3.84 -0.42 6.36
CA GLY A 80 -5.02 0.34 6.78
C GLY A 80 -5.64 1.22 5.68
N ALA A 81 -5.11 1.18 4.45
CA ALA A 81 -5.46 2.12 3.41
C ALA A 81 -6.87 1.90 2.85
N SER A 82 -7.62 3.00 2.71
CA SER A 82 -8.84 2.96 1.89
C SER A 82 -8.50 2.85 0.41
N MET A 83 -9.40 2.25 -0.39
CA MET A 83 -9.27 2.21 -1.86
C MET A 83 -9.09 3.60 -2.47
N ALA A 84 -9.76 4.62 -1.93
CA ALA A 84 -9.61 6.00 -2.38
C ALA A 84 -8.19 6.55 -2.11
N GLY A 85 -7.60 6.21 -0.97
CA GLY A 85 -6.22 6.54 -0.63
C GLY A 85 -5.21 5.85 -1.55
N LEU A 86 -5.35 4.53 -1.77
CA LEU A 86 -4.50 3.77 -2.69
C LEU A 86 -4.56 4.33 -4.12
N SER A 87 -5.75 4.71 -4.59
CA SER A 87 -5.91 5.32 -5.91
C SER A 87 -5.25 6.70 -6.02
N SER A 88 -5.24 7.47 -4.93
CA SER A 88 -4.58 8.77 -4.88
C SER A 88 -3.05 8.63 -4.93
N LEU A 89 -2.50 7.68 -4.18
CA LEU A 89 -1.08 7.34 -4.20
C LEU A 89 -0.65 6.86 -5.60
N SER A 90 -1.42 5.93 -6.18
CA SER A 90 -1.14 5.39 -7.51
C SER A 90 -1.12 6.49 -8.58
N ARG A 91 -2.06 7.45 -8.53
CA ARG A 91 -2.07 8.60 -9.44
C ARG A 91 -0.82 9.48 -9.27
N GLY A 92 -0.46 9.81 -8.03
CA GLY A 92 0.74 10.62 -7.76
C GLY A 92 2.03 9.95 -8.25
N LEU A 93 2.17 8.63 -8.07
CA LEU A 93 3.28 7.85 -8.62
C LEU A 93 3.29 7.86 -10.15
N GLY A 94 2.12 7.75 -10.80
CA GLY A 94 2.01 7.84 -12.26
C GLY A 94 2.47 9.19 -12.81
N GLU A 95 2.07 10.29 -12.16
CA GLU A 95 2.47 11.65 -12.52
C GLU A 95 3.99 11.87 -12.35
N GLU A 96 4.58 11.40 -11.24
CA GLU A 96 6.02 11.53 -11.03
C GLU A 96 6.83 10.66 -12.00
N GLN A 97 6.36 9.45 -12.31
CA GLN A 97 7.00 8.61 -13.33
C GLN A 97 6.96 9.27 -14.71
N GLU A 98 5.84 9.90 -15.09
CA GLU A 98 5.76 10.66 -16.34
C GLU A 98 6.69 11.88 -16.33
N ARG A 99 6.75 12.61 -15.20
CA ARG A 99 7.66 13.76 -15.03
C ARG A 99 9.12 13.35 -15.15
N LEU A 100 9.53 12.28 -14.47
CA LEU A 100 10.88 11.72 -14.55
C LEU A 100 11.18 11.23 -15.97
N ARG A 101 10.23 10.55 -16.61
CA ARG A 101 10.38 10.13 -18.02
C ARG A 101 10.53 11.31 -18.97
N LYS A 102 9.86 12.44 -18.76
CA LYS A 102 10.06 13.66 -19.56
C LYS A 102 11.42 14.28 -19.27
N LEU A 103 11.76 14.48 -17.99
CA LEU A 103 13.01 15.08 -17.55
C LEU A 103 14.24 14.30 -18.01
N TYR A 104 14.20 12.97 -17.96
CA TYR A 104 15.32 12.10 -18.35
C TYR A 104 15.20 11.55 -19.79
N GLY A 105 14.00 11.50 -20.36
CA GLY A 105 13.76 11.10 -21.75
C GLY A 105 14.15 12.19 -22.75
N GLU A 106 13.92 13.47 -22.42
CA GLU A 106 14.45 14.60 -23.19
C GLU A 106 15.99 14.70 -23.09
N VAL A 107 16.57 14.11 -22.04
CA VAL A 107 18.02 14.01 -21.81
C VAL A 107 18.58 12.69 -22.35
N SER A 108 17.88 11.94 -23.22
CA SER A 108 18.42 10.73 -23.87
C SER A 108 19.38 10.99 -25.05
N GLY A 109 20.07 12.13 -25.06
CA GLY A 109 21.39 12.24 -25.72
C GLY A 109 22.49 11.89 -24.71
N ASP A 110 23.67 11.42 -25.14
CA ASP A 110 24.78 10.83 -24.35
C ASP A 110 25.27 11.50 -23.02
N GLY A 111 24.67 12.59 -22.56
CA GLY A 111 25.02 13.34 -21.34
C GLY A 111 24.66 12.72 -19.96
N PRO A 112 23.56 11.99 -19.74
CA PRO A 112 23.06 11.69 -18.39
C PRO A 112 23.84 10.58 -17.68
N ARG A 113 24.52 9.67 -18.39
CA ARG A 113 25.39 8.67 -17.75
C ARG A 113 26.52 9.34 -16.96
N ARG A 114 27.05 10.47 -17.45
CA ARG A 114 28.09 11.25 -16.74
C ARG A 114 27.54 11.99 -15.53
N ILE A 115 26.32 12.53 -15.62
CA ILE A 115 25.69 13.29 -14.53
C ILE A 115 25.24 12.33 -13.42
N LEU A 116 24.61 11.20 -13.77
CA LEU A 116 24.23 10.17 -12.81
C LEU A 116 25.45 9.58 -12.09
N LYS A 117 26.55 9.32 -12.81
CA LYS A 117 27.82 8.92 -12.21
C LYS A 117 28.39 10.00 -11.28
N GLY A 118 28.20 11.28 -11.60
CA GLY A 118 28.59 12.40 -10.75
C GLY A 118 27.75 12.49 -9.47
N MET A 119 26.43 12.34 -9.58
CA MET A 119 25.51 12.39 -8.45
C MET A 119 25.67 11.20 -7.51
N ILE A 120 25.85 9.99 -8.05
CA ILE A 120 26.16 8.79 -7.25
C ILE A 120 27.49 8.95 -6.52
N ARG A 121 28.52 9.50 -7.19
CA ARG A 121 29.82 9.75 -6.57
C ARG A 121 29.75 10.81 -5.47
N HIS A 122 28.92 11.85 -5.65
CA HIS A 122 28.72 12.89 -4.65
C HIS A 122 27.89 12.39 -3.46
N ALA A 123 26.89 11.53 -3.70
CA ALA A 123 26.11 10.89 -2.64
C ALA A 123 26.98 9.91 -1.83
N ALA A 124 27.80 9.09 -2.49
CA ALA A 124 28.74 8.19 -1.81
C ALA A 124 29.85 8.92 -1.03
N ALA A 125 30.21 10.16 -1.41
CA ALA A 125 31.17 10.97 -0.68
C ALA A 125 30.57 11.66 0.56
N ASN A 126 29.28 11.99 0.54
CA ASN A 126 28.58 12.67 1.64
C ASN A 126 27.90 11.70 2.62
N SER A 127 27.53 10.51 2.15
CA SER A 127 27.05 9.40 2.97
C SER A 127 28.24 8.52 3.30
N GLY A 128 28.94 8.80 4.40
CA GLY A 128 30.05 7.97 4.87
C GLY A 128 29.61 6.57 5.30
N SER A 129 29.16 5.74 4.36
CA SER A 129 28.75 4.36 4.60
C SER A 129 29.20 3.46 3.44
N VAL A 130 30.08 2.54 3.79
CA VAL A 130 30.90 1.72 2.93
C VAL A 130 30.16 0.41 2.66
N ASP A 131 29.06 0.39 1.89
CA ASP A 131 28.44 -0.90 1.49
C ASP A 131 27.46 -0.83 0.29
N ALA A 132 27.80 -0.07 -0.75
CA ALA A 132 27.12 -0.20 -2.04
C ALA A 132 28.14 -0.14 -3.19
N SER A 133 29.21 -0.93 -3.07
CA SER A 133 29.93 -1.41 -4.23
C SER A 133 29.32 -2.75 -4.64
N ILE A 134 29.08 -2.94 -5.94
CA ILE A 134 28.70 -4.22 -6.58
C ILE A 134 27.21 -4.55 -6.38
N SER A 135 26.31 -4.28 -7.33
CA SER A 135 26.22 -5.04 -8.58
C SER A 135 25.31 -4.33 -9.59
N VAL A 136 25.88 -3.82 -10.67
CA VAL A 136 25.16 -3.70 -11.95
C VAL A 136 26.05 -4.40 -12.97
N HIS A 137 25.87 -5.71 -13.10
CA HIS A 137 26.37 -6.48 -14.23
C HIS A 137 25.38 -6.29 -15.40
N PRO A 138 25.81 -5.75 -16.55
CA PRO A 138 25.06 -5.88 -17.79
C PRO A 138 25.49 -7.19 -18.49
N ASP A 139 24.74 -8.27 -18.27
CA ASP A 139 24.81 -9.45 -19.15
C ASP A 139 23.70 -9.36 -20.20
N ALA A 140 24.08 -9.01 -21.43
CA ALA A 140 23.32 -9.32 -22.64
C ALA A 140 24.23 -9.18 -23.87
N GLU A 141 25.18 -10.10 -24.05
CA GLU A 141 25.70 -10.45 -25.37
C GLU A 141 25.12 -11.81 -25.78
N ASN A 142 24.11 -11.77 -26.63
CA ASN A 142 23.66 -12.92 -27.42
C ASN A 142 23.62 -12.51 -28.89
N GLU A 143 24.77 -12.58 -29.56
CA GLU A 143 24.83 -12.58 -31.02
C GLU A 143 25.06 -14.01 -31.48
N GLY A 144 23.95 -14.67 -31.84
CA GLY A 144 23.95 -15.89 -32.60
C GLY A 144 24.31 -15.63 -34.05
N LYS A 145 25.34 -16.34 -34.52
CA LYS A 145 25.63 -16.75 -35.91
C LYS A 145 24.49 -16.53 -36.92
N VAL A 146 24.81 -15.89 -38.05
CA VAL A 146 24.82 -16.53 -39.38
C VAL A 146 25.89 -15.87 -40.26
#